data_AF-A0A7J2SVI1-F1
#
_entry.id   AF-A0A7J2SVI1-F1
#
_cell.length_a   1.000
_cell.length_b   1.000
_cell.length_c   1.000
_cell.angle_alpha   90.00
_cell.angle_beta   90.00
_cell.angle_gamma   90.00
#
_symmetry.space_group_name_H-M   'P 1'
#
loop_
_entity.id
_entity.type
_entity.pdbx_description
1 polymer ?
#
loop_
_entity_poly.entity_id
_entity_poly.type
_entity_poly.pdbx_seq_one_letter_code
_entity_poly.pdbx_strand_id
1 'polypeptide(L)'
;MARRARVLATLGPASDDPGVIEAMAAAGADGFRLNFSHGTHEEKAAEIAAVRSLEGRLGRFLPIIGDLQGPTVRLGDFQPVQVPRGSRVVLSKEGEGVPVPSDEFFRLAEVGDVVTFEGGRIPARVVEKSGSRAVVEIMVEGVLAPRKTVAIRGKEYDLPSLTDKDEADLRFIAEHGLDYVALSFVRTRDDVRRLREALSELGSDAWIVAKIETIPGVENAEGIAEEADAVLVARGDLGAKFPLEEMPFVQSRILEAARSRGKPSIVATQLLDSMMENPVPTRSEVVDIFTAVRGGADAVLLTGETAAGRHPVESVDWASRIVARAEEGYSPGRSSPGKDSTIYDSFALGVVELAESIGARIIAYSHGGHTAMRLARYRPSVDVYVFTPNEGVARRVSMLWGIRPAGIAADLDLEGLAAEARRRGIAGEGDRLVLVRGMRSGATDLLRVEALRPRGSGRSGARSRRGYPRAPRSALLGRAVPRAHGPGWSPTSPRK
;
A
#
# COMPACT_ATOMS: atom_id res chain seq x y z
N MET A 1 8.41 -11.55 -17.75
CA MET A 1 7.10 -11.16 -17.16
C MET A 1 7.20 -9.71 -16.74
N ALA A 2 6.11 -8.95 -16.82
CA ALA A 2 6.07 -7.61 -16.23
C ALA A 2 6.08 -7.70 -14.69
N ARG A 3 6.70 -6.70 -14.05
CA ARG A 3 6.87 -6.56 -12.60
C ARG A 3 5.53 -6.58 -11.84
N ARG A 4 5.48 -7.20 -10.66
CA ARG A 4 4.26 -7.34 -9.82
C ARG A 4 4.17 -6.31 -8.69
N ALA A 5 5.26 -6.07 -7.97
CA ALA A 5 5.39 -4.98 -7.02
C ALA A 5 5.46 -3.65 -7.76
N ARG A 6 5.11 -2.56 -7.08
CA ARG A 6 5.02 -1.22 -7.66
C ARG A 6 6.16 -0.32 -7.22
N VAL A 7 6.54 0.62 -8.09
CA VAL A 7 7.46 1.72 -7.77
C VAL A 7 6.65 2.99 -7.85
N LEU A 8 6.56 3.69 -6.73
CA LEU A 8 5.87 4.96 -6.62
C LEU A 8 6.93 6.06 -6.50
N ALA A 9 6.65 7.22 -7.09
CA ALA A 9 7.52 8.38 -7.05
C ALA A 9 6.81 9.59 -6.44
N THR A 10 7.48 10.35 -5.60
CA THR A 10 6.95 11.62 -5.07
C THR A 10 7.27 12.74 -6.06
N LEU A 11 6.27 13.54 -6.42
CA LEU A 11 6.44 14.74 -7.23
C LEU A 11 6.89 15.93 -6.38
N GLY A 12 7.76 16.77 -6.94
CA GLY A 12 8.24 18.00 -6.34
C GLY A 12 9.11 18.79 -7.30
N PRO A 13 9.87 19.81 -6.82
CA PRO A 13 10.62 20.73 -7.67
C PRO A 13 11.62 20.12 -8.65
N ALA A 14 12.11 18.90 -8.39
CA ALA A 14 13.00 18.20 -9.32
C ALA A 14 12.25 17.45 -10.44
N SER A 15 10.94 17.34 -10.35
CA SER A 15 10.13 16.44 -11.15
C SER A 15 8.72 16.95 -11.46
N ASP A 16 8.47 18.25 -11.31
CA ASP A 16 7.19 18.90 -11.60
C ASP A 16 7.02 19.21 -13.10
N ASP A 17 8.12 19.22 -13.86
CA ASP A 17 8.10 19.29 -15.32
C ASP A 17 7.41 18.06 -15.95
N PRO A 18 6.40 18.25 -16.84
CA PRO A 18 5.69 17.14 -17.48
C PRO A 18 6.58 16.15 -18.24
N GLY A 19 7.69 16.61 -18.82
CA GLY A 19 8.66 15.75 -19.50
C GLY A 19 9.43 14.85 -18.53
N VAL A 20 9.73 15.33 -17.33
CA VAL A 20 10.33 14.52 -16.27
C VAL A 20 9.33 13.50 -15.71
N ILE A 21 8.06 13.88 -15.51
CA ILE A 21 7.00 12.96 -15.10
C ILE A 21 6.85 11.83 -16.13
N GLU A 22 6.85 12.16 -17.42
CA GLU A 22 6.82 11.18 -18.51
C GLU A 22 8.02 10.25 -18.48
N ALA A 23 9.23 10.80 -18.31
CA ALA A 23 10.46 10.03 -18.24
C ALA A 23 10.46 9.07 -17.05
N MET A 24 9.99 9.50 -15.87
CA MET A 24 9.82 8.62 -14.71
C MET A 24 8.80 7.51 -14.98
N ALA A 25 7.65 7.83 -15.58
CA ALA A 25 6.66 6.82 -15.95
C ALA A 25 7.25 5.79 -16.93
N ALA A 26 8.03 6.23 -17.92
CA ALA A 26 8.72 5.37 -18.88
C ALA A 26 9.83 4.51 -18.22
N ALA A 27 10.58 5.06 -17.26
CA ALA A 27 11.60 4.35 -16.49
C ALA A 27 11.02 3.27 -15.56
N GLY A 28 9.72 3.36 -15.25
CA GLY A 28 8.98 2.32 -14.55
C GLY A 28 8.21 2.78 -13.33
N ALA A 29 8.01 4.08 -13.11
CA ALA A 29 7.07 4.54 -12.09
C ALA A 29 5.66 4.01 -12.43
N ASP A 30 4.98 3.44 -11.44
CA ASP A 30 3.64 2.90 -11.55
C ASP A 30 2.56 3.84 -11.04
N GLY A 31 2.96 4.90 -10.33
CA GLY A 31 2.08 5.91 -9.74
C GLY A 31 2.86 6.99 -9.02
N PHE A 32 2.15 8.03 -8.61
CA PHE A 32 2.75 9.25 -8.07
C PHE A 32 2.18 9.64 -6.71
N ARG A 33 3.00 10.29 -5.89
CA ARG A 33 2.60 10.88 -4.61
C ARG A 33 2.73 12.39 -4.67
N LEU A 34 1.70 13.09 -4.22
CA LEU A 34 1.71 14.53 -3.98
C LEU A 34 1.81 14.75 -2.46
N ASN A 35 2.91 15.33 -2.00
CA ASN A 35 3.09 15.62 -0.58
C ASN A 35 2.50 16.99 -0.23
N PHE A 36 1.39 17.02 0.50
CA PHE A 36 0.71 18.26 0.89
C PHE A 36 1.40 19.01 2.04
N SER A 37 2.51 18.49 2.60
CA SER A 37 3.39 19.27 3.48
C SER A 37 4.10 20.41 2.74
N HIS A 38 4.14 20.37 1.41
CA HIS A 38 4.83 21.32 0.55
C HIS A 38 4.01 21.67 -0.68
N GLY A 39 4.27 22.85 -1.23
CA GLY A 39 3.59 23.36 -2.42
C GLY A 39 2.16 23.83 -2.16
N THR A 40 1.62 24.51 -3.16
CA THR A 40 0.26 25.06 -3.16
C THR A 40 -0.70 24.13 -3.89
N HIS A 41 -2.00 24.28 -3.65
CA HIS A 41 -3.03 23.55 -4.40
C HIS A 41 -2.97 23.82 -5.91
N GLU A 42 -2.55 25.02 -6.34
CA GLU A 42 -2.36 25.35 -7.75
C GLU A 42 -1.24 24.51 -8.40
N GLU A 43 -0.10 24.40 -7.73
CA GLU A 43 1.01 23.53 -8.16
C GLU A 43 0.55 22.06 -8.21
N LYS A 44 -0.21 21.60 -7.20
CA LYS A 44 -0.76 20.24 -7.18
C LYS A 44 -1.73 19.98 -8.32
N ALA A 45 -2.55 20.95 -8.69
CA ALA A 45 -3.48 20.84 -9.82
C ALA A 45 -2.73 20.66 -11.14
N ALA A 46 -1.63 21.40 -11.34
CA ALA A 46 -0.77 21.25 -12.52
C ALA A 46 -0.10 19.86 -12.58
N GLU A 47 0.44 19.37 -11.46
CA GLU A 47 1.00 18.02 -11.34
C GLU A 47 -0.04 16.93 -11.68
N ILE A 48 -1.27 17.05 -11.17
CA ILE A 48 -2.38 16.12 -11.46
C ILE A 48 -2.71 16.14 -12.95
N ALA A 49 -2.87 17.32 -13.54
CA ALA A 49 -3.18 17.46 -14.96
C ALA A 49 -2.09 16.82 -15.84
N ALA A 50 -0.82 17.01 -15.50
CA ALA A 50 0.30 16.40 -16.20
C ALA A 50 0.22 14.86 -16.14
N VAL A 51 0.04 14.27 -14.95
CA VAL A 51 -0.11 12.82 -14.78
C VAL A 51 -1.31 12.28 -15.54
N ARG A 52 -2.47 12.94 -15.49
CA ARG A 52 -3.68 12.48 -16.21
C ARG A 52 -3.50 12.55 -17.73
N SER A 53 -2.81 13.57 -18.25
CA SER A 53 -2.51 13.67 -19.68
C SER A 53 -1.60 12.55 -20.19
N LEU A 54 -0.77 11.97 -19.31
CA LEU A 54 0.13 10.87 -19.64
C LEU A 54 -0.58 9.53 -19.80
N GLU A 55 -1.65 9.30 -19.03
CA GLU A 55 -2.36 8.00 -19.02
C GLU A 55 -2.83 7.60 -20.42
N GLY A 56 -3.44 8.54 -21.16
CA GLY A 56 -3.92 8.30 -22.52
C GLY A 56 -2.79 8.02 -23.53
N ARG A 57 -1.63 8.64 -23.35
CA ARG A 57 -0.47 8.46 -24.24
C ARG A 57 0.25 7.14 -23.98
N LEU A 58 0.35 6.74 -22.71
CA LEU A 58 1.03 5.51 -22.30
C LEU A 58 0.12 4.28 -22.31
N GLY A 59 -1.21 4.47 -22.35
CA GLY A 59 -2.17 3.38 -22.20
C GLY A 59 -2.09 2.72 -20.82
N ARG A 60 -1.68 3.48 -19.79
CA ARG A 60 -1.47 3.01 -18.41
C ARG A 60 -2.30 3.86 -17.46
N PHE A 61 -2.86 3.22 -16.45
CA PHE A 61 -3.49 3.91 -15.32
C PHE A 61 -2.41 4.22 -14.29
N LEU A 62 -2.29 5.49 -13.90
CA LEU A 62 -1.27 5.99 -12.98
C LEU A 62 -1.97 6.57 -11.74
N PRO A 63 -2.04 5.83 -10.62
CA PRO A 63 -2.68 6.29 -9.41
C PRO A 63 -1.90 7.45 -8.81
N ILE A 64 -2.63 8.39 -8.22
CA ILE A 64 -2.08 9.51 -7.45
C ILE A 64 -2.48 9.36 -5.99
N ILE A 65 -1.48 9.43 -5.11
CA ILE A 65 -1.62 9.46 -3.65
C ILE A 65 -1.50 10.89 -3.16
N GLY A 66 -2.57 11.46 -2.62
CA GLY A 66 -2.52 12.71 -1.86
C GLY A 66 -2.08 12.41 -0.43
N ASP A 67 -0.86 12.81 -0.06
CA ASP A 67 -0.28 12.57 1.26
C ASP A 67 -0.49 13.77 2.17
N LEU A 68 -1.40 13.63 3.14
CA LEU A 68 -1.73 14.66 4.12
C LEU A 68 -0.56 14.93 5.05
N GLN A 69 -0.44 16.18 5.50
CA GLN A 69 0.66 16.55 6.39
C GLN A 69 0.50 15.90 7.78
N GLY A 70 -0.73 15.91 8.29
CA GLY A 70 -1.04 15.43 9.62
C GLY A 70 -0.47 16.28 10.76
N PRO A 71 -0.84 15.94 12.00
CA PRO A 71 -0.41 16.65 13.19
C PRO A 71 1.06 16.37 13.52
N THR A 72 1.91 17.40 13.59
CA THR A 72 3.30 17.21 14.05
C THR A 72 3.84 18.44 14.75
N VAL A 73 4.71 18.23 15.73
CA VAL A 73 5.45 19.32 16.39
C VAL A 73 6.59 19.75 15.49
N ARG A 74 6.70 21.06 15.29
CA ARG A 74 7.74 21.67 14.47
C ARG A 74 8.46 22.74 15.25
N LEU A 75 9.68 23.02 14.83
CA LEU A 75 10.37 24.24 15.21
C LEU A 75 9.64 25.46 14.62
N GLY A 76 9.65 26.56 15.34
CA GLY A 76 9.14 27.84 14.86
C GLY A 76 10.07 28.47 13.81
N ASP A 77 9.85 29.74 13.54
CA ASP A 77 10.68 30.51 12.62
C ASP A 77 11.90 31.10 13.36
N PHE A 78 13.09 30.84 12.82
CA PHE A 78 14.38 31.35 13.29
C PHE A 78 15.42 31.24 12.16
N GLN A 79 16.56 31.93 12.30
CA GLN A 79 17.67 31.76 11.36
C GLN A 79 18.37 30.42 11.62
N PRO A 80 18.72 29.64 10.58
CA PRO A 80 19.39 28.36 10.77
C PRO A 80 20.63 28.45 11.66
N VAL A 81 20.77 27.52 12.61
CA VAL A 81 21.84 27.54 13.60
C VAL A 81 22.70 26.28 13.45
N GLN A 82 24.00 26.46 13.28
CA GLN A 82 24.97 25.37 13.40
C GLN A 82 25.10 24.95 14.85
N VAL A 83 24.97 23.66 15.09
CA VAL A 83 24.97 23.07 16.43
C VAL A 83 26.09 22.03 16.53
N PRO A 84 27.27 22.39 17.06
CA PRO A 84 28.36 21.43 17.29
C PRO A 84 27.97 20.38 18.33
N ARG A 85 28.57 19.19 18.23
CA ARG A 85 28.43 18.16 19.26
C ARG A 85 28.87 18.68 20.63
N GLY A 86 28.07 18.39 21.66
CA GLY A 86 28.27 18.83 23.04
C GLY A 86 27.81 20.26 23.32
N SER A 87 27.41 21.03 22.29
CA SER A 87 26.82 22.36 22.51
C SER A 87 25.46 22.26 23.20
N ARG A 88 25.11 23.29 23.97
CA ARG A 88 23.80 23.41 24.62
C ARG A 88 22.92 24.38 23.84
N VAL A 89 21.71 23.94 23.54
CA VAL A 89 20.69 24.73 22.84
C VAL A 89 19.48 24.89 23.75
N VAL A 90 19.01 26.13 23.86
CA VAL A 90 17.75 26.43 24.57
C VAL A 90 16.60 26.22 23.60
N LEU A 91 15.63 25.40 24.02
CA LEU A 91 14.32 25.27 23.38
C LEU A 91 13.30 26.02 24.23
N SER A 92 12.47 26.83 23.61
CA SER A 92 11.43 27.59 24.30
C SER A 92 10.15 27.63 23.47
N LYS A 93 8.98 27.74 24.10
CA LYS A 93 7.72 27.92 23.35
C LYS A 93 7.75 29.23 22.56
N GLU A 94 8.14 30.30 23.26
CA GLU A 94 8.29 31.66 22.76
C GLU A 94 9.49 32.30 23.48
N GLY A 95 10.19 33.22 22.82
CA GLY A 95 11.30 33.97 23.41
C GLY A 95 12.69 33.48 22.97
N GLU A 96 13.62 33.34 23.92
CA GLU A 96 15.03 33.06 23.65
C GLU A 96 15.29 31.62 23.20
N GLY A 97 16.23 31.46 22.26
CA GLY A 97 16.68 30.16 21.77
C GLY A 97 15.95 29.72 20.50
N VAL A 98 15.90 28.41 20.29
CA VAL A 98 15.20 27.80 19.15
C VAL A 98 13.73 27.59 19.54
N PRO A 99 12.77 28.23 18.84
CA PRO A 99 11.36 28.14 19.19
C PRO A 99 10.77 26.77 18.88
N VAL A 100 9.96 26.25 19.80
CA VAL A 100 9.13 25.05 19.65
C VAL A 100 7.70 25.44 20.06
N PRO A 101 6.86 25.97 19.15
CA PRO A 101 5.53 26.50 19.47
C PRO A 101 4.52 25.38 19.78
N SER A 102 4.75 24.63 20.85
CA SER A 102 3.95 23.47 21.25
C SER A 102 3.98 23.29 22.76
N ASP A 103 2.84 23.50 23.42
CA ASP A 103 2.68 23.17 24.84
C ASP A 103 2.85 21.67 25.08
N GLU A 104 2.40 20.86 24.11
CA GLU A 104 2.47 19.41 24.15
C GLU A 104 3.92 18.91 24.23
N PHE A 105 4.84 19.53 23.50
CA PHE A 105 6.26 19.22 23.60
C PHE A 105 6.80 19.42 25.02
N PHE A 106 6.60 20.59 25.62
CA PHE A 106 7.14 20.92 26.94
C PHE A 106 6.43 20.17 28.08
N ARG A 107 5.18 19.77 27.87
CA ARG A 107 4.45 18.89 28.79
C ARG A 107 5.04 17.49 28.81
N LEU A 108 5.42 16.97 27.64
CA LEU A 108 5.92 15.61 27.47
C LEU A 108 7.42 15.43 27.75
N ALA A 109 8.22 16.48 27.49
CA ALA A 109 9.67 16.45 27.65
C ALA A 109 10.10 16.42 29.13
N GLU A 110 11.03 15.52 29.44
CA GLU A 110 11.63 15.30 30.74
C GLU A 110 13.16 15.31 30.65
N VAL A 111 13.84 15.61 31.76
CA VAL A 111 15.31 15.54 31.82
C VAL A 111 15.76 14.10 31.56
N GLY A 112 16.73 13.92 30.66
CA GLY A 112 17.22 12.62 30.21
C GLY A 112 16.63 12.16 28.88
N ASP A 113 15.50 12.72 28.44
CA ASP A 113 14.90 12.38 27.15
C ASP A 113 15.84 12.69 25.97
N VAL A 114 15.71 11.91 24.90
CA VAL A 114 16.36 12.18 23.61
C VAL A 114 15.36 12.87 22.70
N VAL A 115 15.55 14.17 22.48
CA VAL A 115 14.85 14.95 21.47
C VAL A 115 15.54 14.76 20.13
N THR A 116 14.78 14.51 19.08
CA THR A 116 15.29 14.36 17.72
C THR A 116 14.76 15.46 16.82
N PHE A 117 15.65 16.04 16.02
CA PHE A 117 15.31 16.99 14.97
C PHE A 117 15.56 16.37 13.60
N GLU A 118 14.85 16.86 12.59
CA GLU A 118 14.98 16.44 11.19
C GLU A 118 14.87 14.91 11.00
N GLY A 119 13.84 14.30 11.58
CA GLY A 119 13.61 12.86 11.43
C GLY A 119 14.72 11.99 12.03
N GLY A 120 15.31 12.41 13.15
CA GLY A 120 16.33 11.62 13.85
C GLY A 120 17.78 11.97 13.52
N ARG A 121 18.03 12.83 12.52
CA ARG A 121 19.40 13.18 12.07
C ARG A 121 20.21 13.92 13.13
N ILE A 122 19.56 14.76 13.93
CA ILE A 122 20.20 15.53 15.00
C ILE A 122 19.56 15.13 16.34
N PRO A 123 20.07 14.09 17.02
CA PRO A 123 19.65 13.78 18.38
C PRO A 123 20.29 14.73 19.40
N ALA A 124 19.51 15.11 20.40
CA ALA A 124 19.94 15.94 21.52
C ALA A 124 19.33 15.40 22.83
N ARG A 125 20.06 15.50 23.94
CA ARG A 125 19.59 15.06 25.26
C ARG A 125 19.08 16.22 26.07
N VAL A 126 17.87 16.13 26.64
CA VAL A 126 17.36 17.14 27.58
C VAL A 126 18.20 17.10 28.86
N VAL A 127 18.87 18.21 29.19
CA VAL A 127 19.69 18.34 30.39
C VAL A 127 19.02 19.21 31.46
N GLU A 128 18.14 20.12 31.07
CA GLU A 128 17.36 20.95 31.99
C GLU A 128 15.95 21.17 31.44
N LYS A 129 14.95 21.24 32.32
CA LYS A 129 13.55 21.53 31.94
C LYS A 129 12.87 22.39 33.01
N SER A 130 12.22 23.46 32.59
CA SER A 130 11.44 24.36 33.44
C SER A 130 10.28 24.96 32.66
N GLY A 131 9.04 24.62 33.01
CA GLY A 131 7.84 25.11 32.32
C GLY A 131 7.91 24.85 30.81
N SER A 132 7.76 25.92 30.03
CA SER A 132 7.84 25.96 28.56
C SER A 132 9.26 26.22 28.01
N ARG A 133 10.29 25.86 28.80
CA ARG A 133 11.71 25.97 28.43
C ARG A 133 12.43 24.65 28.73
N ALA A 134 13.29 24.23 27.80
CA ALA A 134 14.20 23.11 27.97
C ALA A 134 15.60 23.49 27.47
N VAL A 135 16.64 22.89 28.03
CA VAL A 135 18.00 22.95 27.50
C VAL A 135 18.36 21.56 27.03
N VAL A 136 18.82 21.46 25.78
CA VAL A 136 19.27 20.19 25.20
C VAL A 136 20.76 20.25 24.89
N GLU A 137 21.46 19.14 25.12
CA GLU A 137 22.85 18.95 24.73
C GLU A 137 22.90 18.15 23.43
N ILE A 138 23.56 18.71 22.41
CA ILE A 138 23.60 18.16 21.06
C ILE A 138 24.51 16.93 21.01
N MET A 139 23.99 15.78 20.59
CA MET A 139 24.74 14.52 20.58
C MET A 139 25.52 14.31 19.28
N VAL A 140 25.00 14.85 18.16
CA VAL A 140 25.61 14.80 16.83
C VAL A 140 25.55 16.19 16.23
N GLU A 141 26.63 16.63 15.61
CA GLU A 141 26.68 17.95 14.98
C GLU A 141 25.69 18.08 13.82
N GLY A 142 25.18 19.29 13.58
CA GLY A 142 24.24 19.53 12.48
C GLY A 142 23.81 20.98 12.36
N VAL A 143 22.73 21.20 11.61
CA VAL A 143 22.10 22.51 11.44
C VAL A 143 20.63 22.39 11.83
N LEU A 144 20.21 23.16 12.84
CA LEU A 144 18.79 23.32 13.14
C LEU A 144 18.22 24.38 12.19
N ALA A 145 17.20 23.99 11.42
CA ALA A 145 16.52 24.86 10.48
C ALA A 145 15.05 25.09 10.89
N PRO A 146 14.43 26.22 10.49
CA PRO A 146 13.05 26.52 10.83
C PRO A 146 12.06 25.48 10.27
N ARG A 147 10.92 25.32 10.95
CA ARG A 147 9.79 24.46 10.52
C ARG A 147 10.07 22.96 10.42
N LYS A 148 11.28 22.52 10.80
CA LYS A 148 11.66 21.11 10.87
C LYS A 148 10.91 20.42 12.01
N THR A 149 10.62 19.14 11.81
CA THR A 149 9.90 18.33 12.80
C THR A 149 10.76 18.08 14.02
N VAL A 150 10.09 17.98 15.17
CA VAL A 150 10.68 17.64 16.47
C VAL A 150 9.95 16.42 16.99
N ALA A 151 10.68 15.44 17.48
CA ALA A 151 10.13 14.28 18.17
C ALA A 151 10.89 14.00 19.47
N ILE A 152 10.28 13.25 20.38
CA ILE A 152 10.94 12.73 21.58
C ILE A 152 10.96 11.21 21.44
N ARG A 153 12.16 10.62 21.48
CA ARG A 153 12.34 9.17 21.31
C ARG A 153 11.57 8.41 22.39
N GLY A 154 10.84 7.37 22.00
CA GLY A 154 10.04 6.55 22.91
C GLY A 154 8.76 7.23 23.43
N LYS A 155 8.40 8.43 22.95
CA LYS A 155 7.20 9.15 23.39
C LYS A 155 6.35 9.61 22.20
N GLU A 156 5.06 9.81 22.46
CA GLU A 156 4.07 10.25 21.47
C GLU A 156 3.34 11.50 21.93
N TYR A 157 3.08 12.40 20.99
CA TYR A 157 2.26 13.58 21.23
C TYR A 157 0.78 13.21 21.13
N ASP A 158 -0.03 13.77 22.02
CA ASP A 158 -1.48 13.64 21.92
C ASP A 158 -2.06 14.77 21.06
N LEU A 159 -2.04 14.57 19.75
CA LEU A 159 -2.54 15.52 18.75
C LEU A 159 -3.79 14.97 18.03
N PRO A 160 -4.67 15.82 17.49
CA PRO A 160 -5.83 15.36 16.71
C PRO A 160 -5.39 14.66 15.43
N SER A 161 -6.17 13.68 14.93
CA SER A 161 -5.80 12.88 13.75
C SER A 161 -5.81 13.66 12.42
N LEU A 162 -6.55 14.77 12.36
CA LEU A 162 -6.61 15.68 11.20
C LEU A 162 -6.43 17.11 11.71
N THR A 163 -5.72 17.92 10.93
CA THR A 163 -5.57 19.37 11.16
C THR A 163 -6.52 20.17 10.26
N ASP A 164 -6.76 21.45 10.57
CA ASP A 164 -7.54 22.36 9.70
C ASP A 164 -6.98 22.42 8.27
N LYS A 165 -5.64 22.33 8.15
CA LYS A 165 -4.96 22.26 6.86
C LYS A 165 -5.30 20.96 6.14
N ASP A 166 -5.25 19.82 6.83
CA ASP A 166 -5.61 18.53 6.24
C ASP A 166 -7.07 18.54 5.75
N GLU A 167 -8.00 19.19 6.46
CA GLU A 167 -9.37 19.34 5.96
C GLU A 167 -9.44 20.14 4.65
N ALA A 168 -8.66 21.22 4.52
CA ALA A 168 -8.58 21.98 3.27
C ALA A 168 -8.00 21.13 2.14
N ASP A 169 -6.94 20.37 2.43
CA ASP A 169 -6.32 19.44 1.46
C ASP A 169 -7.29 18.32 1.06
N LEU A 170 -8.10 17.79 2.00
CA LEU A 170 -9.10 16.75 1.71
C LEU A 170 -10.16 17.22 0.71
N ARG A 171 -10.63 18.46 0.84
CA ARG A 171 -11.58 19.07 -0.12
C ARG A 171 -10.95 19.14 -1.52
N PHE A 172 -9.71 19.59 -1.61
CA PHE A 172 -8.96 19.65 -2.86
C PHE A 172 -8.76 18.26 -3.49
N ILE A 173 -8.37 17.28 -2.69
CA ILE A 173 -8.19 15.87 -3.10
C ILE A 173 -9.50 15.30 -3.67
N ALA A 174 -10.62 15.54 -2.99
CA ALA A 174 -11.94 15.10 -3.43
C ALA A 174 -12.37 15.75 -4.74
N GLU A 175 -12.21 17.08 -4.85
CA GLU A 175 -12.53 17.85 -6.06
C GLU A 175 -11.74 17.37 -7.29
N HIS A 176 -10.46 17.04 -7.12
CA HIS A 176 -9.59 16.59 -8.20
C HIS A 176 -9.63 15.07 -8.44
N GLY A 177 -10.45 14.33 -7.69
CA GLY A 177 -10.65 12.89 -7.88
C GLY A 177 -9.36 12.08 -7.75
N LEU A 178 -8.56 12.35 -6.71
CA LEU A 178 -7.36 11.56 -6.43
C LEU A 178 -7.73 10.13 -6.03
N ASP A 179 -6.83 9.20 -6.36
CA ASP A 179 -7.10 7.76 -6.24
C ASP A 179 -6.92 7.26 -4.81
N TYR A 180 -5.99 7.89 -4.08
CA TYR A 180 -5.63 7.55 -2.72
C TYR A 180 -5.42 8.79 -1.86
N VAL A 181 -5.70 8.64 -0.56
CA VAL A 181 -5.31 9.59 0.48
C VAL A 181 -4.45 8.88 1.51
N ALA A 182 -3.26 9.41 1.77
CA ALA A 182 -2.41 8.91 2.84
C ALA A 182 -2.63 9.74 4.11
N LEU A 183 -2.96 9.05 5.21
CA LEU A 183 -3.14 9.65 6.54
C LEU A 183 -1.85 9.51 7.32
N SER A 184 -1.26 10.63 7.72
CA SER A 184 -0.04 10.69 8.54
C SER A 184 -0.32 10.39 10.02
N PHE A 185 0.70 9.90 10.73
CA PHE A 185 0.69 9.69 12.18
C PHE A 185 -0.48 8.85 12.72
N VAL A 186 -0.90 7.82 11.97
CA VAL A 186 -2.00 6.94 12.41
C VAL A 186 -1.62 6.21 13.69
N ARG A 187 -2.53 6.22 14.68
CA ARG A 187 -2.34 5.56 15.98
C ARG A 187 -3.33 4.42 16.19
N THR A 188 -4.55 4.58 15.68
CA THR A 188 -5.67 3.68 15.93
C THR A 188 -6.52 3.44 14.68
N ARG A 189 -7.37 2.42 14.73
CA ARG A 189 -8.38 2.13 13.70
C ARG A 189 -9.40 3.26 13.54
N ASP A 190 -9.70 4.00 14.61
CA ASP A 190 -10.69 5.07 14.58
C ASP A 190 -10.18 6.31 13.84
N ASP A 191 -8.85 6.53 13.80
CA ASP A 191 -8.26 7.59 12.96
C ASP A 191 -8.57 7.35 11.47
N VAL A 192 -8.49 6.09 11.03
CA VAL A 192 -8.82 5.68 9.65
C VAL A 192 -10.32 5.83 9.37
N ARG A 193 -11.17 5.46 10.32
CA ARG A 193 -12.63 5.59 10.19
C ARG A 193 -13.06 7.06 10.07
N ARG A 194 -12.50 7.95 10.88
CA ARG A 194 -12.76 9.40 10.79
C ARG A 194 -12.39 9.97 9.42
N LEU A 195 -11.23 9.57 8.87
CA LEU A 195 -10.87 9.99 7.51
C LEU A 195 -11.84 9.43 6.47
N ARG A 196 -12.28 8.17 6.62
CA ARG A 196 -13.25 7.55 5.72
C ARG A 196 -14.60 8.27 5.73
N GLU A 197 -15.07 8.67 6.91
CA GLU A 197 -16.27 9.49 7.09
C GLU A 197 -16.11 10.85 6.39
N ALA A 198 -15.00 11.55 6.62
CA ALA A 198 -14.73 12.84 5.98
C ALA A 198 -14.67 12.73 4.45
N LEU A 199 -14.03 11.70 3.89
CA LEU A 199 -14.01 11.45 2.44
C LEU A 199 -15.42 11.17 1.90
N SER A 200 -16.22 10.38 2.62
CA SER A 200 -17.60 10.08 2.23
C SER A 200 -18.49 11.32 2.21
N GLU A 201 -18.33 12.22 3.18
CA GLU A 201 -19.07 13.50 3.23
C GLU A 201 -18.70 14.42 2.06
N LEU A 202 -17.44 14.36 1.62
CA LEU A 202 -16.95 15.07 0.44
C LEU A 202 -17.26 14.36 -0.89
N GLY A 203 -17.93 13.20 -0.86
CA GLY A 203 -18.24 12.41 -2.06
C GLY A 203 -17.01 11.80 -2.74
N SER A 204 -15.90 11.64 -2.01
CA SER A 204 -14.66 11.05 -2.52
C SER A 204 -14.64 9.54 -2.30
N ASP A 205 -14.32 8.81 -3.37
CA ASP A 205 -14.09 7.37 -3.35
C ASP A 205 -12.61 6.99 -3.10
N ALA A 206 -11.74 7.95 -2.77
CA ALA A 206 -10.32 7.70 -2.62
C ALA A 206 -10.04 6.59 -1.58
N TRP A 207 -9.07 5.73 -1.87
CA TRP A 207 -8.64 4.67 -0.95
C TRP A 207 -7.68 5.20 0.10
N ILE A 208 -7.80 4.74 1.34
CA ILE A 208 -7.00 5.24 2.46
C ILE A 208 -5.70 4.43 2.60
N VAL A 209 -4.57 5.13 2.56
CA VAL A 209 -3.25 4.61 2.93
C VAL A 209 -2.94 5.05 4.36
N ALA A 210 -2.97 4.13 5.32
CA ALA A 210 -2.59 4.44 6.70
C ALA A 210 -1.07 4.46 6.84
N LYS A 211 -0.48 5.62 7.16
CA LYS A 211 0.97 5.74 7.38
C LYS A 211 1.28 5.37 8.83
N ILE A 212 2.04 4.28 8.99
CA ILE A 212 2.48 3.78 10.28
C ILE A 212 3.79 4.48 10.64
N GLU A 213 3.68 5.50 11.49
CA GLU A 213 4.75 6.45 11.84
C GLU A 213 4.92 6.61 13.34
N THR A 214 4.02 6.03 14.14
CA THR A 214 3.95 6.19 15.59
C THR A 214 4.12 4.86 16.30
N ILE A 215 4.58 4.89 17.55
CA ILE A 215 4.69 3.70 18.39
C ILE A 215 3.34 2.98 18.52
N PRO A 216 2.22 3.65 18.88
CA PRO A 216 0.89 3.04 18.88
C PRO A 216 0.47 2.51 17.52
N GLY A 217 0.85 3.18 16.43
CA GLY A 217 0.59 2.71 15.07
C GLY A 217 1.21 1.33 14.79
N VAL A 218 2.44 1.10 15.27
CA VAL A 218 3.12 -0.21 15.16
C VAL A 218 2.44 -1.27 16.02
N GLU A 219 2.04 -0.90 17.24
CA GLU A 219 1.37 -1.80 18.18
C GLU A 219 -0.01 -2.23 17.66
N ASN A 220 -0.76 -1.28 17.10
CA ASN A 220 -2.12 -1.43 16.59
C ASN A 220 -2.19 -1.74 15.09
N ALA A 221 -1.07 -2.04 14.43
CA ALA A 221 -0.95 -2.14 12.98
C ALA A 221 -2.00 -3.07 12.35
N GLU A 222 -2.34 -4.18 13.01
CA GLU A 222 -3.35 -5.13 12.52
C GLU A 222 -4.76 -4.53 12.51
N GLY A 223 -5.14 -3.79 13.57
CA GLY A 223 -6.44 -3.13 13.64
C GLY A 223 -6.55 -1.94 12.69
N ILE A 224 -5.43 -1.24 12.47
CA ILE A 224 -5.35 -0.17 11.46
C ILE A 224 -5.49 -0.75 10.05
N ALA A 225 -4.77 -1.85 9.75
CA ALA A 225 -4.84 -2.51 8.45
C ALA A 225 -6.26 -3.07 8.16
N GLU A 226 -7.00 -3.52 9.17
CA GLU A 226 -8.38 -3.97 8.98
C GLU A 226 -9.26 -2.89 8.33
N GLU A 227 -9.16 -1.64 8.81
CA GLU A 227 -9.95 -0.51 8.34
C GLU A 227 -9.36 0.20 7.11
N ALA A 228 -8.04 0.20 6.95
CA ALA A 228 -7.36 0.90 5.84
C ALA A 228 -7.45 0.12 4.52
N ASP A 229 -7.28 0.82 3.40
CA ASP A 229 -7.22 0.19 2.06
C ASP A 229 -5.79 -0.20 1.68
N ALA A 230 -4.79 0.46 2.27
CA ALA A 230 -3.38 0.12 2.23
C ALA A 230 -2.68 0.58 3.52
N VAL A 231 -1.50 0.05 3.80
CA VAL A 231 -0.60 0.61 4.84
C VAL A 231 0.71 1.08 4.23
N LEU A 232 1.33 2.05 4.87
CA LEU A 232 2.65 2.56 4.49
C LEU A 232 3.59 2.52 5.70
N VAL A 233 4.74 1.86 5.54
CA VAL A 233 5.85 1.86 6.51
C VAL A 233 6.70 3.11 6.26
N ALA A 234 6.55 4.11 7.12
CA ALA A 234 7.27 5.38 7.00
C ALA A 234 8.49 5.36 7.93
N ARG A 235 9.60 4.87 7.37
CA ARG A 235 10.82 4.54 8.11
C ARG A 235 11.54 5.78 8.67
N GLY A 236 11.40 6.94 8.04
CA GLY A 236 11.96 8.20 8.52
C GLY A 236 11.42 8.58 9.90
N ASP A 237 10.11 8.71 10.06
CA ASP A 237 9.48 9.05 11.33
C ASP A 237 9.63 7.95 12.38
N LEU A 238 9.53 6.67 11.96
CA LEU A 238 9.77 5.54 12.86
C LEU A 238 11.24 5.51 13.36
N GLY A 239 12.22 5.78 12.50
CA GLY A 239 13.64 5.83 12.88
C GLY A 239 13.99 6.98 13.85
N ALA A 240 13.13 8.01 13.92
CA ALA A 240 13.25 9.06 14.93
C ALA A 240 12.74 8.62 16.32
N LYS A 241 11.86 7.61 16.37
CA LYS A 241 11.15 7.14 17.58
C LYS A 241 11.71 5.84 18.14
N PHE A 242 12.21 4.95 17.27
CA PHE A 242 12.78 3.65 17.61
C PHE A 242 14.31 3.65 17.44
N PRO A 243 15.04 2.79 18.17
CA PRO A 243 16.43 2.47 17.82
C PRO A 243 16.54 1.92 16.39
N LEU A 244 17.59 2.28 15.66
CA LEU A 244 17.72 1.93 14.25
C LEU A 244 17.89 0.41 14.04
N GLU A 245 18.51 -0.28 14.99
CA GLU A 245 18.66 -1.73 15.00
C GLU A 245 17.33 -2.49 15.14
N GLU A 246 16.27 -1.84 15.63
CA GLU A 246 14.93 -2.43 15.72
C GLU A 246 14.11 -2.26 14.44
N MET A 247 14.50 -1.34 13.55
CA MET A 247 13.75 -1.00 12.34
C MET A 247 13.42 -2.20 11.44
N PRO A 248 14.31 -3.19 11.22
CA PRO A 248 13.94 -4.39 10.46
C PRO A 248 12.76 -5.16 11.06
N PHE A 249 12.68 -5.24 12.40
CA PHE A 249 11.57 -5.90 13.10
C PHE A 249 10.28 -5.09 13.00
N VAL A 250 10.36 -3.77 13.19
CA VAL A 250 9.22 -2.86 13.07
C VAL A 250 8.61 -2.92 11.66
N GLN A 251 9.45 -2.83 10.62
CA GLN A 251 9.00 -2.98 9.23
C GLN A 251 8.31 -4.33 9.01
N SER A 252 8.95 -5.43 9.42
CA SER A 252 8.41 -6.78 9.22
C SER A 252 7.05 -6.95 9.89
N ARG A 253 6.89 -6.45 11.13
CA ARG A 253 5.62 -6.48 11.86
C ARG A 253 4.49 -5.75 11.11
N ILE A 254 4.78 -4.58 10.54
CA ILE A 254 3.76 -3.80 9.81
C ILE A 254 3.40 -4.50 8.49
N LEU A 255 4.38 -5.01 7.75
CA LEU A 255 4.14 -5.76 6.51
C LEU A 255 3.31 -7.03 6.78
N GLU A 256 3.60 -7.75 7.85
CA GLU A 256 2.84 -8.94 8.28
C GLU A 256 1.41 -8.59 8.67
N ALA A 257 1.20 -7.51 9.42
CA ALA A 257 -0.13 -7.02 9.80
C ALA A 257 -1.00 -6.67 8.57
N ALA A 258 -0.41 -6.02 7.55
CA ALA A 258 -1.11 -5.73 6.31
C ALA A 258 -1.46 -7.01 5.55
N ARG A 259 -0.49 -7.91 5.40
CA ARG A 259 -0.65 -9.18 4.68
C ARG A 259 -1.67 -10.09 5.33
N SER A 260 -1.71 -10.18 6.67
CA SER A 260 -2.70 -10.99 7.38
C SER A 260 -4.13 -10.54 7.09
N ARG A 261 -4.33 -9.21 6.97
CA ARG A 261 -5.60 -8.56 6.59
C ARG A 261 -5.82 -8.45 5.07
N GLY A 262 -4.88 -8.95 4.27
CA GLY A 262 -4.97 -8.93 2.82
C GLY A 262 -4.94 -7.53 2.20
N LYS A 263 -4.30 -6.59 2.87
CA LYS A 263 -4.13 -5.21 2.41
C LYS A 263 -2.74 -5.01 1.79
N PRO A 264 -2.63 -4.20 0.72
CA PRO A 264 -1.35 -3.81 0.16
C PRO A 264 -0.53 -2.98 1.15
N SER A 265 0.78 -3.13 1.04
CA SER A 265 1.76 -2.48 1.90
C SER A 265 2.80 -1.74 1.07
N ILE A 266 3.15 -0.53 1.50
CA ILE A 266 4.13 0.35 0.86
C ILE A 266 5.30 0.53 1.81
N VAL A 267 6.53 0.33 1.35
CA VAL A 267 7.73 0.73 2.11
C VAL A 267 8.23 2.06 1.55
N ALA A 268 8.45 3.05 2.43
CA ALA A 268 8.81 4.40 2.03
C ALA A 268 10.01 4.93 2.82
N THR A 269 10.58 6.03 2.30
CA THR A 269 11.68 6.84 2.86
C THR A 269 13.03 6.14 2.92
N GLN A 270 14.11 6.85 2.59
CA GLN A 270 15.50 6.39 2.66
C GLN A 270 15.76 5.06 1.92
N LEU A 271 15.11 4.85 0.77
CA LEU A 271 15.33 3.64 -0.04
C LEU A 271 16.54 3.82 -0.97
N LEU A 272 16.71 5.01 -1.53
CA LEU A 272 17.84 5.40 -2.38
C LEU A 272 18.33 6.81 -1.99
N ASP A 273 18.41 7.12 -0.70
CA ASP A 273 18.72 8.48 -0.17
C ASP A 273 20.01 9.06 -0.78
N SER A 274 21.03 8.23 -0.99
CA SER A 274 22.29 8.65 -1.62
C SER A 274 22.10 9.18 -3.05
N MET A 275 21.02 8.78 -3.72
CA MET A 275 20.69 9.21 -5.07
C MET A 275 20.09 10.61 -5.17
N MET A 276 19.82 11.26 -4.04
CA MET A 276 19.55 12.70 -4.05
C MET A 276 20.72 13.48 -4.67
N GLU A 277 21.95 13.02 -4.45
CA GLU A 277 23.16 13.66 -4.97
C GLU A 277 23.88 12.81 -6.04
N ASN A 278 23.79 11.48 -5.96
CA ASN A 278 24.55 10.55 -6.80
C ASN A 278 23.67 9.85 -7.86
N PRO A 279 24.18 9.60 -9.08
CA PRO A 279 23.39 8.92 -10.12
C PRO A 279 23.32 7.39 -9.92
N VAL A 280 23.99 6.84 -8.90
CA VAL A 280 24.08 5.39 -8.64
C VAL A 280 23.89 5.15 -7.13
N PRO A 281 23.06 4.17 -6.73
CA PRO A 281 22.85 3.87 -5.32
C PRO A 281 24.00 3.10 -4.70
N THR A 282 24.03 3.11 -3.37
CA THR A 282 24.92 2.26 -2.59
C THR A 282 24.48 0.79 -2.63
N ARG A 283 25.41 -0.12 -2.31
CA ARG A 283 25.10 -1.55 -2.20
C ARG A 283 24.06 -1.85 -1.10
N SER A 284 24.09 -1.09 0.00
CA SER A 284 23.13 -1.21 1.10
C SER A 284 21.72 -0.86 0.67
N GLU A 285 21.53 0.23 -0.09
CA GLU A 285 20.22 0.65 -0.60
C GLU A 285 19.64 -0.37 -1.60
N VAL A 286 20.49 -0.94 -2.45
CA VAL A 286 20.09 -2.03 -3.36
C VAL A 286 19.60 -3.24 -2.56
N VAL A 287 20.32 -3.64 -1.50
CA VAL A 287 19.90 -4.74 -0.63
C VAL A 287 18.59 -4.41 0.09
N ASP A 288 18.42 -3.16 0.56
CA ASP A 288 17.24 -2.71 1.29
C ASP A 288 15.94 -2.82 0.46
N ILE A 289 15.92 -2.29 -0.76
CA ILE A 289 14.76 -2.46 -1.66
C ILE A 289 14.53 -3.95 -1.95
N PHE A 290 15.60 -4.69 -2.23
CA PHE A 290 15.49 -6.10 -2.58
C PHE A 290 14.86 -6.94 -1.44
N THR A 291 15.30 -6.71 -0.20
CA THR A 291 14.76 -7.40 0.98
C THR A 291 13.36 -6.92 1.32
N ALA A 292 13.04 -5.64 1.16
CA ALA A 292 11.68 -5.12 1.37
C ALA A 292 10.65 -5.82 0.45
N VAL A 293 10.96 -5.94 -0.84
CA VAL A 293 10.10 -6.65 -1.80
C VAL A 293 9.93 -8.12 -1.42
N ARG A 294 11.03 -8.81 -1.07
CA ARG A 294 10.98 -10.22 -0.65
C ARG A 294 10.34 -10.44 0.72
N GLY A 295 10.35 -9.42 1.58
CA GLY A 295 9.62 -9.35 2.84
C GLY A 295 8.12 -9.15 2.65
N GLY A 296 7.67 -8.92 1.42
CA GLY A 296 6.25 -8.84 1.10
C GLY A 296 5.73 -7.43 0.94
N ALA A 297 6.57 -6.42 0.69
CA ALA A 297 6.07 -5.11 0.23
C ALA A 297 5.33 -5.26 -1.11
N ASP A 298 4.21 -4.55 -1.27
CA ASP A 298 3.47 -4.46 -2.54
C ASP A 298 3.98 -3.31 -3.40
N ALA A 299 4.51 -2.26 -2.76
CA ALA A 299 5.15 -1.15 -3.42
C ALA A 299 6.34 -0.62 -2.63
N VAL A 300 7.26 0.03 -3.35
CA VAL A 300 8.26 0.92 -2.77
C VAL A 300 7.97 2.35 -3.22
N LEU A 301 8.14 3.32 -2.31
CA LEU A 301 7.88 4.73 -2.58
C LEU A 301 9.16 5.56 -2.41
N LEU A 302 9.62 6.11 -3.54
CA LEU A 302 10.70 7.09 -3.57
C LEU A 302 10.15 8.45 -3.12
N THR A 303 10.92 9.14 -2.29
CA THR A 303 10.53 10.34 -1.55
C THR A 303 11.37 11.55 -1.96
N GLY A 304 12.38 11.92 -1.18
CA GLY A 304 13.29 13.01 -1.52
C GLY A 304 14.04 12.75 -2.83
N GLU A 305 14.32 11.47 -3.13
CA GLU A 305 15.04 11.01 -4.31
C GLU A 305 14.44 11.54 -5.63
N THR A 306 13.10 11.53 -5.74
CA THR A 306 12.40 12.01 -6.94
C THR A 306 11.85 13.42 -6.79
N ALA A 307 11.48 13.84 -5.57
CA ALA A 307 10.85 15.15 -5.37
C ALA A 307 11.85 16.32 -5.42
N ALA A 308 13.08 16.11 -4.92
CA ALA A 308 14.09 17.17 -4.79
C ALA A 308 15.51 16.71 -5.14
N GLY A 309 15.71 15.43 -5.43
CA GLY A 309 17.00 14.87 -5.83
C GLY A 309 17.42 15.28 -7.25
N ARG A 310 18.71 15.19 -7.52
CA ARG A 310 19.28 15.56 -8.83
C ARG A 310 19.03 14.52 -9.93
N HIS A 311 18.65 13.30 -9.57
CA HIS A 311 18.55 12.15 -10.47
C HIS A 311 17.18 11.44 -10.33
N PRO A 312 16.05 12.13 -10.53
CA PRO A 312 14.72 11.57 -10.26
C PRO A 312 14.38 10.39 -11.19
N VAL A 313 14.73 10.48 -12.48
CA VAL A 313 14.44 9.44 -13.49
C VAL A 313 15.30 8.21 -13.23
N GLU A 314 16.60 8.41 -12.96
CA GLU A 314 17.55 7.34 -12.67
C GLU A 314 17.19 6.62 -11.36
N SER A 315 16.70 7.34 -10.35
CA SER A 315 16.22 6.75 -9.10
C SER A 315 15.07 5.78 -9.36
N VAL A 316 14.12 6.16 -10.22
CA VAL A 316 13.03 5.28 -10.65
C VAL A 316 13.53 4.09 -11.45
N ASP A 317 14.46 4.27 -12.39
CA ASP A 317 15.07 3.17 -13.16
C ASP A 317 15.74 2.13 -12.24
N TRP A 318 16.56 2.60 -11.30
CA TRP A 318 17.22 1.73 -10.33
C TRP A 318 16.21 0.98 -9.47
N ALA A 319 15.22 1.67 -8.88
CA ALA A 319 14.19 1.02 -8.09
C ALA A 319 13.43 -0.05 -8.92
N SER A 320 13.05 0.28 -10.15
CA SER A 320 12.36 -0.64 -11.07
C SER A 320 13.19 -1.89 -11.36
N ARG A 321 14.48 -1.74 -11.63
CA ARG A 321 15.41 -2.86 -11.89
C ARG A 321 15.63 -3.73 -10.66
N ILE A 322 15.79 -3.13 -9.48
CA ILE A 322 15.98 -3.87 -8.22
C ILE A 322 14.73 -4.67 -7.88
N VAL A 323 13.54 -4.06 -7.97
CA VAL A 323 12.26 -4.74 -7.72
C VAL A 323 12.05 -5.89 -8.71
N ALA A 324 12.31 -5.67 -10.00
CA ALA A 324 12.23 -6.74 -11.01
C ALA A 324 13.16 -7.91 -10.69
N ARG A 325 14.39 -7.63 -10.24
CA ARG A 325 15.35 -8.67 -9.84
C ARG A 325 14.94 -9.37 -8.55
N ALA A 326 14.33 -8.67 -7.59
CA ALA A 326 13.84 -9.25 -6.34
C ALA A 326 12.75 -10.30 -6.58
N GLU A 327 11.91 -10.10 -7.60
CA GLU A 327 10.84 -11.02 -8.02
C GLU A 327 11.34 -12.24 -8.80
N GLU A 328 12.55 -12.19 -9.37
CA GLU A 328 13.07 -13.29 -10.17
C GLU A 328 13.34 -14.54 -9.30
N GLY A 329 12.75 -15.67 -9.68
CA GLY A 329 12.80 -16.91 -8.91
C GLY A 329 12.13 -16.84 -7.54
N TYR A 330 11.40 -15.76 -7.25
CA TYR A 330 10.69 -15.58 -5.98
C TYR A 330 9.24 -16.06 -6.09
N SER A 331 8.90 -17.03 -5.27
CA SER A 331 7.52 -17.45 -5.03
C SER A 331 7.05 -16.83 -3.72
N PRO A 332 6.24 -15.75 -3.75
CA PRO A 332 5.76 -15.12 -2.54
C PRO A 332 4.97 -16.12 -1.68
N GLY A 333 5.23 -16.09 -0.37
CA GLY A 333 4.44 -16.87 0.58
C GLY A 333 2.98 -16.43 0.54
N ARG A 334 2.06 -17.40 0.56
CA ARG A 334 0.63 -17.14 0.67
C ARG A 334 0.19 -17.05 2.12
N SER A 335 -0.63 -16.06 2.42
CA SER A 335 -1.41 -16.07 3.66
C SER A 335 -2.55 -17.08 3.52
N SER A 336 -2.64 -18.04 4.43
CA SER A 336 -3.84 -18.87 4.54
C SER A 336 -5.02 -18.02 5.04
N PRO A 337 -6.25 -18.23 4.55
CA PRO A 337 -7.44 -17.61 5.12
C PRO A 337 -7.54 -17.95 6.61
N GLY A 338 -7.52 -16.93 7.47
CA GLY A 338 -7.76 -17.07 8.91
C GLY A 338 -9.25 -17.21 9.23
N LYS A 339 -9.58 -17.38 10.52
CA LYS A 339 -10.97 -17.51 11.01
C LYS A 339 -11.88 -16.34 10.62
N ASP A 340 -11.31 -15.14 10.47
CA ASP A 340 -12.05 -13.91 10.13
C ASP A 340 -12.23 -13.72 8.61
N SER A 341 -11.76 -14.67 7.79
CA SER A 341 -11.85 -14.55 6.33
C SER A 341 -13.29 -14.74 5.86
N THR A 342 -13.69 -13.92 4.89
CA THR A 342 -15.01 -14.03 4.27
C THR A 342 -15.05 -15.20 3.29
N ILE A 343 -16.26 -15.62 2.91
CA ILE A 343 -16.45 -16.61 1.81
C ILE A 343 -15.77 -16.15 0.51
N TYR A 344 -15.70 -14.84 0.27
CA TYR A 344 -15.12 -14.26 -0.94
C TYR A 344 -13.59 -14.32 -0.94
N ASP A 345 -12.96 -14.29 0.24
CA ASP A 345 -11.52 -14.49 0.39
C ASP A 345 -11.16 -15.93 0.03
N SER A 346 -11.86 -16.90 0.61
CA SER A 346 -11.68 -18.32 0.30
C SER A 346 -11.96 -18.63 -1.18
N PHE A 347 -12.98 -18.00 -1.77
CA PHE A 347 -13.24 -18.11 -3.21
C PHE A 347 -12.08 -17.58 -4.05
N ALA A 348 -11.55 -16.39 -3.71
CA ALA A 348 -10.41 -15.81 -4.42
C ALA A 348 -9.14 -16.66 -4.30
N LEU A 349 -8.90 -17.30 -3.15
CA LEU A 349 -7.83 -18.30 -3.02
C LEU A 349 -8.03 -19.45 -4.01
N GLY A 350 -9.23 -20.04 -4.05
CA GLY A 350 -9.55 -21.15 -4.96
C GLY A 350 -9.39 -20.76 -6.43
N VAL A 351 -9.76 -19.52 -6.81
CA VAL A 351 -9.51 -18.97 -8.15
C VAL A 351 -8.00 -18.98 -8.47
N VAL A 352 -7.20 -18.43 -7.56
CA VAL A 352 -5.76 -18.28 -7.75
C VAL A 352 -5.06 -19.64 -7.81
N GLU A 353 -5.39 -20.57 -6.92
CA GLU A 353 -4.89 -21.95 -6.94
C GLU A 353 -5.26 -22.68 -8.22
N LEU A 354 -6.53 -22.59 -8.64
CA LEU A 354 -6.98 -23.21 -9.88
C LEU A 354 -6.21 -22.64 -11.07
N ALA A 355 -6.13 -21.32 -11.20
CA ALA A 355 -5.47 -20.66 -12.31
C ALA A 355 -4.01 -21.08 -12.43
N GLU A 356 -3.27 -21.12 -11.33
CA GLU A 356 -1.88 -21.57 -11.34
C GLU A 356 -1.74 -23.05 -11.66
N SER A 357 -2.59 -23.91 -11.10
CA SER A 357 -2.51 -25.36 -11.33
C SER A 357 -2.68 -25.74 -12.80
N ILE A 358 -3.45 -24.95 -13.56
CA ILE A 358 -3.68 -25.17 -14.99
C ILE A 358 -2.89 -24.21 -15.88
N GLY A 359 -2.05 -23.33 -15.31
CA GLY A 359 -1.31 -22.31 -16.08
C GLY A 359 -2.21 -21.33 -16.83
N ALA A 360 -3.36 -20.97 -16.25
CA ALA A 360 -4.31 -20.03 -16.83
C ALA A 360 -4.06 -18.58 -16.38
N ARG A 361 -4.39 -17.63 -17.25
CA ARG A 361 -4.50 -16.21 -16.85
C ARG A 361 -5.84 -15.98 -16.15
N ILE A 362 -5.84 -15.12 -15.14
CA ILE A 362 -7.07 -14.71 -14.46
C ILE A 362 -7.59 -13.45 -15.13
N ILE A 363 -8.85 -13.49 -15.58
CA ILE A 363 -9.57 -12.32 -16.11
C ILE A 363 -10.75 -12.06 -15.18
N ALA A 364 -10.64 -11.02 -14.36
CA ALA A 364 -11.67 -10.67 -13.39
C ALA A 364 -12.40 -9.40 -13.83
N TYR A 365 -13.71 -9.35 -13.66
CA TYR A 365 -14.47 -8.10 -13.65
C TYR A 365 -14.57 -7.59 -12.21
N SER A 366 -14.32 -6.29 -12.01
CA SER A 366 -14.53 -5.66 -10.70
C SER A 366 -15.06 -4.24 -10.82
N HIS A 367 -16.31 -4.05 -10.41
CA HIS A 367 -16.93 -2.72 -10.43
C HIS A 367 -16.26 -1.77 -9.43
N GLY A 368 -16.09 -2.19 -8.17
CA GLY A 368 -15.51 -1.37 -7.08
C GLY A 368 -14.11 -1.81 -6.62
N GLY A 369 -13.39 -2.63 -7.40
CA GLY A 369 -12.01 -3.03 -7.11
C GLY A 369 -11.79 -4.10 -6.03
N HIS A 370 -12.81 -4.46 -5.25
CA HIS A 370 -12.68 -5.41 -4.13
C HIS A 370 -12.28 -6.83 -4.58
N THR A 371 -12.74 -7.26 -5.76
CA THR A 371 -12.30 -8.54 -6.35
C THR A 371 -10.80 -8.52 -6.66
N ALA A 372 -10.30 -7.40 -7.17
CA ALA A 372 -8.88 -7.23 -7.44
C ALA A 372 -8.06 -7.32 -6.15
N MET A 373 -8.51 -6.65 -5.09
CA MET A 373 -7.89 -6.70 -3.76
C MET A 373 -7.79 -8.14 -3.23
N ARG A 374 -8.89 -8.90 -3.29
CA ARG A 374 -8.93 -10.29 -2.84
C ARG A 374 -8.03 -11.21 -3.65
N LEU A 375 -7.92 -11.00 -4.97
CA LEU A 375 -7.00 -11.76 -5.81
C LEU A 375 -5.54 -11.40 -5.51
N ALA A 376 -5.22 -10.10 -5.39
CA ALA A 376 -3.87 -9.60 -5.12
C ALA A 376 -3.32 -10.12 -3.79
N ARG A 377 -4.17 -10.26 -2.76
CA ARG A 377 -3.84 -10.85 -1.45
C ARG A 377 -3.06 -12.16 -1.56
N TYR A 378 -3.44 -13.03 -2.50
CA TYR A 378 -2.85 -14.36 -2.66
C TYR A 378 -1.62 -14.38 -3.57
N ARG A 379 -1.15 -13.20 -4.01
CA ARG A 379 0.06 -12.98 -4.80
C ARG A 379 0.20 -13.96 -5.97
N PRO A 380 -0.78 -13.97 -6.90
CA PRO A 380 -0.81 -14.90 -8.02
C PRO A 380 0.49 -14.82 -8.84
N SER A 381 1.04 -15.99 -9.17
CA SER A 381 2.19 -16.12 -10.06
C SER A 381 1.79 -16.03 -11.54
N VAL A 382 0.52 -16.30 -11.85
CA VAL A 382 -0.08 -16.10 -13.19
C VAL A 382 -0.46 -14.64 -13.42
N ASP A 383 -0.64 -14.28 -14.69
CA ASP A 383 -1.11 -12.96 -15.08
C ASP A 383 -2.56 -12.73 -14.62
N VAL A 384 -2.83 -11.59 -14.00
CA VAL A 384 -4.17 -11.19 -13.56
C VAL A 384 -4.57 -9.87 -14.21
N TYR A 385 -5.65 -9.89 -14.98
CA TYR A 385 -6.24 -8.71 -15.58
C TYR A 385 -7.58 -8.39 -14.92
N VAL A 386 -7.76 -7.11 -14.55
CA VAL A 386 -8.98 -6.64 -13.91
C VAL A 386 -9.68 -5.64 -14.81
N PHE A 387 -10.84 -6.06 -15.29
CA PHE A 387 -11.71 -5.30 -16.17
C PHE A 387 -12.70 -4.49 -15.34
N THR A 388 -12.82 -3.18 -15.63
CA THR A 388 -13.72 -2.28 -14.91
C THR A 388 -14.17 -1.13 -15.80
N PRO A 389 -15.45 -0.70 -15.72
CA PRO A 389 -15.91 0.48 -16.44
C PRO A 389 -15.54 1.81 -15.77
N ASN A 390 -15.03 1.76 -14.53
CA ASN A 390 -14.70 2.94 -13.75
C ASN A 390 -13.18 3.18 -13.79
N GLU A 391 -12.76 4.27 -14.43
CA GLU A 391 -11.34 4.63 -14.53
C GLU A 391 -10.68 4.89 -13.16
N GLY A 392 -11.39 5.51 -12.22
CA GLY A 392 -10.89 5.70 -10.86
C GLY A 392 -10.66 4.38 -10.13
N VAL A 393 -11.46 3.34 -10.42
CA VAL A 393 -11.20 1.98 -9.93
C VAL A 393 -10.01 1.36 -10.66
N ALA A 394 -9.88 1.55 -11.97
CA ALA A 394 -8.74 1.06 -12.74
C ALA A 394 -7.40 1.64 -12.23
N ARG A 395 -7.37 2.93 -11.89
CA ARG A 395 -6.24 3.60 -11.24
C ARG A 395 -5.95 3.02 -9.86
N ARG A 396 -6.94 2.93 -8.97
CA ARG A 396 -6.75 2.31 -7.64
C ARG A 396 -6.19 0.89 -7.74
N VAL A 397 -6.84 0.00 -8.48
CA VAL A 397 -6.38 -1.39 -8.55
C VAL A 397 -5.01 -1.57 -9.24
N SER A 398 -4.51 -0.57 -9.97
CA SER A 398 -3.18 -0.61 -10.58
C SER A 398 -2.05 -0.72 -9.53
N MET A 399 -2.26 -0.18 -8.32
CA MET A 399 -1.26 -0.25 -7.25
C MET A 399 -1.18 -1.65 -6.60
N LEU A 400 -2.15 -2.52 -6.87
CA LEU A 400 -2.20 -3.85 -6.27
C LEU A 400 -1.19 -4.80 -6.90
N TRP A 401 -0.61 -5.67 -6.07
CA TRP A 401 0.38 -6.65 -6.47
C TRP A 401 -0.09 -7.51 -7.64
N GLY A 402 0.65 -7.45 -8.75
CA GLY A 402 0.42 -8.31 -9.91
C GLY A 402 -0.86 -8.06 -10.70
N ILE A 403 -1.69 -7.07 -10.30
CA ILE A 403 -2.91 -6.71 -10.99
C ILE A 403 -2.60 -5.83 -12.21
N ARG A 404 -3.21 -6.15 -13.35
CA ARG A 404 -3.18 -5.31 -14.56
C ARG A 404 -4.59 -4.78 -14.85
N PRO A 405 -4.88 -3.50 -14.59
CA PRO A 405 -6.18 -2.93 -14.89
C PRO A 405 -6.42 -2.85 -16.40
N ALA A 406 -7.69 -3.03 -16.80
CA ALA A 406 -8.16 -2.89 -18.17
C ALA A 406 -9.51 -2.15 -18.17
N GLY A 407 -9.49 -0.85 -18.45
CA GLY A 407 -10.71 -0.04 -18.55
C GLY A 407 -11.60 -0.52 -19.69
N ILE A 408 -12.92 -0.62 -19.47
CA ILE A 408 -13.94 -1.00 -20.46
C ILE A 408 -15.05 0.05 -20.53
N ALA A 409 -15.82 0.06 -21.61
CA ALA A 409 -16.89 1.05 -21.78
C ALA A 409 -18.20 0.69 -21.05
N ALA A 410 -18.42 -0.60 -20.77
CA ALA A 410 -19.65 -1.10 -20.17
C ALA A 410 -19.41 -2.41 -19.42
N ASP A 411 -20.37 -2.81 -18.60
CA ASP A 411 -20.34 -4.08 -17.88
C ASP A 411 -20.33 -5.28 -18.83
N LEU A 412 -19.42 -6.23 -18.58
CA LEU A 412 -19.26 -7.43 -19.39
C LEU A 412 -19.57 -8.68 -18.57
N ASP A 413 -20.36 -9.60 -19.12
CA ASP A 413 -20.48 -10.96 -18.59
C ASP A 413 -19.21 -11.77 -18.87
N LEU A 414 -19.18 -13.03 -18.44
CA LEU A 414 -18.00 -13.86 -18.61
C LEU A 414 -17.66 -14.10 -20.10
N GLU A 415 -18.66 -14.14 -20.99
CA GLU A 415 -18.42 -14.28 -22.43
C GLU A 415 -17.82 -13.01 -23.02
N GLY A 416 -18.38 -11.84 -22.66
CA GLY A 416 -17.86 -10.53 -23.01
C GLY A 416 -16.42 -10.33 -22.52
N LEU A 417 -16.09 -10.72 -21.28
CA LEU A 417 -14.72 -10.66 -20.77
C LEU A 417 -13.73 -11.49 -21.60
N ALA A 418 -14.11 -12.72 -21.96
CA ALA A 418 -13.27 -13.58 -22.79
C ALA A 418 -13.12 -13.02 -24.22
N ALA A 419 -14.19 -12.47 -24.79
CA ALA A 419 -14.14 -11.83 -26.11
C ALA A 419 -13.26 -10.58 -26.10
N GLU A 420 -13.38 -9.74 -25.07
CA GLU A 420 -12.62 -8.51 -24.92
C GLU A 420 -11.12 -8.79 -24.67
N ALA A 421 -10.80 -9.79 -23.83
CA ALA A 421 -9.42 -10.23 -23.62
C ALA A 421 -8.77 -10.69 -24.94
N ARG A 422 -9.50 -11.41 -25.80
CA ARG A 422 -9.01 -11.76 -27.15
C ARG A 422 -8.84 -10.55 -28.05
N ARG A 423 -9.83 -9.66 -28.08
CA ARG A 423 -9.81 -8.45 -28.91
C ARG A 423 -8.60 -7.56 -28.61
N ARG A 424 -8.19 -7.48 -27.34
CA ARG A 424 -7.02 -6.71 -26.88
C ARG A 424 -5.69 -7.46 -26.95
N GLY A 425 -5.68 -8.72 -27.41
CA GLY A 425 -4.47 -9.54 -27.44
C GLY A 425 -3.95 -9.95 -26.06
N ILE A 426 -4.76 -9.80 -25.00
CA ILE A 426 -4.43 -10.26 -23.63
C ILE A 426 -4.41 -11.80 -23.56
N ALA A 427 -5.22 -12.45 -24.39
CA ALA A 427 -5.27 -13.89 -24.53
C ALA A 427 -5.46 -14.29 -25.99
N GLY A 428 -4.72 -15.31 -26.42
CA GLY A 428 -4.72 -15.86 -27.77
C GLY A 428 -5.03 -17.35 -27.79
N GLU A 429 -4.85 -17.96 -28.96
CA GLU A 429 -5.02 -19.40 -29.13
C GLU A 429 -4.02 -20.19 -28.28
N GLY A 430 -4.48 -21.27 -27.65
CA GLY A 430 -3.68 -22.10 -26.75
C GLY A 430 -3.73 -21.68 -25.28
N ASP A 431 -4.16 -20.44 -24.99
CA ASP A 431 -4.25 -19.96 -23.61
C ASP A 431 -5.44 -20.58 -22.85
N ARG A 432 -5.28 -20.67 -21.53
CA ARG A 432 -6.36 -21.03 -20.60
C ARG A 432 -6.72 -19.79 -19.79
N LEU A 433 -8.01 -19.58 -19.59
CA LEU A 433 -8.56 -18.46 -18.84
C LEU A 433 -9.36 -18.96 -17.64
N VAL A 434 -9.15 -18.32 -16.50
CA VAL A 434 -10.05 -18.36 -15.37
C VAL A 434 -10.76 -17.02 -15.32
N LEU A 435 -12.05 -17.03 -15.66
CA LEU A 435 -12.90 -15.86 -15.75
C LEU A 435 -13.69 -15.71 -14.45
N VAL A 436 -13.68 -14.53 -13.87
CA VAL A 436 -14.29 -14.27 -12.56
C VAL A 436 -15.17 -13.03 -12.60
N ARG A 437 -16.39 -13.15 -12.06
CA ARG A 437 -17.33 -12.02 -11.89
C ARG A 437 -18.22 -12.23 -10.67
N GLY A 438 -18.69 -11.14 -10.08
CA GLY A 438 -19.80 -11.13 -9.13
C GLY A 438 -21.17 -11.10 -9.79
N MET A 439 -22.09 -11.95 -9.33
CA MET A 439 -23.49 -11.93 -9.77
C MET A 439 -24.32 -10.79 -9.12
N ARG A 440 -23.84 -10.22 -8.00
CA ARG A 440 -24.45 -9.07 -7.31
C ARG A 440 -23.41 -7.95 -7.14
N SER A 441 -23.85 -6.71 -6.97
CA SER A 441 -22.96 -5.61 -6.59
C SER A 441 -22.18 -5.99 -5.32
N GLY A 442 -20.85 -5.96 -5.39
CA GLY A 442 -19.96 -6.32 -4.27
C GLY A 442 -19.67 -7.82 -4.07
N ALA A 443 -20.40 -8.74 -4.72
CA ALA A 443 -20.15 -10.18 -4.62
C ALA A 443 -19.04 -10.63 -5.59
N THR A 444 -18.40 -11.76 -5.34
CA THR A 444 -17.54 -12.45 -6.32
C THR A 444 -17.78 -13.95 -6.14
N ASP A 445 -18.62 -14.53 -6.99
CA ASP A 445 -19.23 -15.84 -6.75
C ASP A 445 -19.37 -16.70 -8.02
N LEU A 446 -19.00 -16.19 -9.20
CA LEU A 446 -19.03 -16.95 -10.45
C LEU A 446 -17.62 -17.12 -11.03
N LEU A 447 -17.29 -18.36 -11.38
CA LEU A 447 -16.05 -18.76 -12.03
C LEU A 447 -16.34 -19.60 -13.28
N ARG A 448 -15.65 -19.30 -14.38
CA ARG A 448 -15.63 -20.14 -15.60
C ARG A 448 -14.20 -20.39 -16.03
N VAL A 449 -13.88 -21.65 -16.27
CA VAL A 449 -12.62 -22.04 -16.93
C VAL A 449 -12.87 -22.18 -18.42
N GLU A 450 -12.02 -21.57 -19.23
CA GLU A 450 -12.12 -21.62 -20.68
C GLU A 450 -10.75 -21.93 -21.29
N ALA A 451 -10.71 -22.88 -22.23
CA ALA A 451 -9.54 -23.14 -23.05
C ALA A 451 -9.74 -22.52 -24.42
N LEU A 452 -8.86 -21.59 -24.81
CA LEU A 452 -8.90 -20.93 -26.10
C LEU A 452 -8.37 -21.88 -27.17
N ARG A 453 -9.25 -22.66 -27.80
CA ARG A 453 -8.86 -23.56 -28.89
C ARG A 453 -8.54 -22.77 -30.17
N PRO A 454 -7.61 -23.25 -31.01
CA PRO A 454 -7.37 -22.68 -32.32
C PRO A 454 -8.66 -22.61 -33.15
N ARG A 455 -8.89 -21.52 -33.90
CA ARG A 455 -9.93 -21.45 -34.94
C ARG A 455 -9.53 -22.37 -36.11
N GLY A 456 -9.66 -23.67 -35.89
CA GLY A 456 -9.17 -24.68 -36.83
C GLY A 456 -9.36 -26.14 -36.41
N SER A 457 -10.21 -26.43 -35.41
CA SER A 457 -10.68 -27.80 -35.16
C SER A 457 -12.20 -27.85 -35.14
N GLY A 458 -12.83 -27.27 -36.17
CA GLY A 458 -14.18 -27.62 -36.55
C GLY A 458 -14.17 -29.07 -37.00
N ARG A 459 -14.31 -30.02 -36.06
CA ARG A 459 -14.90 -31.31 -36.41
C ARG A 459 -16.35 -31.00 -36.77
N SER A 460 -16.64 -30.95 -38.07
CA SER A 460 -17.92 -31.39 -38.61
C SER A 460 -18.12 -32.86 -38.19
N GLY A 461 -18.48 -33.07 -36.93
CA GLY A 461 -18.78 -34.36 -36.36
C GLY A 461 -20.27 -34.46 -36.16
N ALA A 462 -20.92 -35.19 -37.05
CA ALA A 462 -22.34 -35.51 -37.04
C ALA A 462 -22.91 -35.71 -35.63
N ARG A 463 -24.13 -35.22 -35.42
CA ARG A 463 -25.01 -35.62 -34.32
C ARG A 463 -25.11 -37.15 -34.29
N SER A 464 -24.31 -37.83 -33.46
CA SER A 464 -24.65 -39.18 -33.02
C SER A 464 -25.39 -39.05 -31.69
N ARG A 465 -26.71 -39.21 -31.73
CA ARG A 465 -27.50 -39.56 -30.55
C ARG A 465 -26.95 -40.88 -30.00
N ARG A 466 -26.06 -40.84 -29.01
CA ARG A 466 -25.78 -42.01 -28.16
C ARG A 466 -26.64 -41.86 -26.91
N GLY A 467 -27.65 -42.72 -26.82
CA GLY A 467 -28.48 -42.84 -25.63
C GLY A 467 -27.64 -43.25 -24.42
N TYR A 468 -28.00 -42.71 -23.26
CA TYR A 468 -27.54 -43.20 -21.98
C TYR A 468 -27.90 -44.68 -21.82
N PRO A 469 -26.96 -45.59 -21.49
CA PRO A 469 -27.34 -46.93 -21.07
C PRO A 469 -28.00 -46.82 -19.69
N ARG A 470 -29.27 -47.26 -19.60
CA ARG A 470 -29.95 -47.51 -18.33
C ARG A 470 -29.14 -48.53 -17.53
N ALA A 471 -28.84 -48.21 -16.27
CA ALA A 471 -28.26 -49.15 -15.32
C ALA A 471 -29.19 -50.36 -15.13
N PRO A 472 -28.68 -51.60 -15.09
CA PRO A 472 -29.51 -52.78 -14.85
C PRO A 472 -29.90 -52.84 -13.36
N ARG A 473 -31.20 -53.01 -13.12
CA ARG A 473 -31.73 -53.49 -11.84
C ARG A 473 -31.40 -54.99 -11.74
N SER A 474 -30.64 -55.38 -10.74
CA SER A 474 -30.67 -56.75 -10.21
C SER A 474 -30.54 -56.72 -8.69
N ALA A 475 -31.54 -57.30 -8.04
CA ALA A 475 -31.60 -57.59 -6.62
C ALA A 475 -30.52 -58.62 -6.22
N LEU A 476 -30.13 -58.63 -4.93
CA LEU A 476 -29.97 -59.83 -4.10
C LEU A 476 -29.52 -59.47 -2.66
N LEU A 477 -30.42 -59.72 -1.72
CA LEU A 477 -30.25 -60.40 -0.42
C LEU A 477 -29.05 -60.06 0.50
N GLY A 478 -29.37 -59.37 1.60
CA GLY A 478 -29.21 -59.85 2.98
C GLY A 478 -27.86 -60.40 3.46
N ARG A 479 -27.24 -59.71 4.43
CA ARG A 479 -26.56 -60.34 5.57
C ARG A 479 -26.52 -59.41 6.79
N ALA A 480 -26.87 -60.01 7.92
CA ALA A 480 -27.04 -59.39 9.22
C ALA A 480 -25.71 -58.93 9.85
N VAL A 481 -25.77 -57.85 10.64
CA VAL A 481 -24.68 -57.36 11.50
C VAL A 481 -24.99 -57.80 12.94
N PRO A 482 -24.07 -58.44 13.68
CA PRO A 482 -24.31 -58.80 15.07
C PRO A 482 -24.09 -57.61 16.01
N ARG A 483 -24.95 -57.53 17.03
CA ARG A 483 -24.82 -56.65 18.20
C ARG A 483 -23.66 -57.11 19.09
N ALA A 484 -22.93 -56.17 19.66
CA ALA A 484 -22.15 -56.35 20.89
C ALA A 484 -22.33 -55.13 21.82
N HIS A 485 -22.39 -55.44 23.12
CA HIS A 485 -22.78 -54.60 24.25
C HIS A 485 -21.76 -53.51 24.64
N GLY A 486 -22.22 -52.49 25.40
CA GLY A 486 -21.47 -51.32 25.91
C GLY A 486 -20.44 -51.62 27.03
N PRO A 487 -20.00 -50.65 27.88
CA PRO A 487 -20.85 -49.66 28.56
C PRO A 487 -20.30 -48.21 28.75
N GLY A 488 -21.25 -47.29 29.01
CA GLY A 488 -21.25 -46.16 29.97
C GLY A 488 -20.03 -45.24 30.19
N TRP A 489 -20.23 -43.93 30.01
CA TRP A 489 -20.11 -42.92 31.09
C TRP A 489 -20.60 -41.54 30.62
N SER A 490 -21.33 -40.85 31.51
CA SER A 490 -21.73 -39.44 31.42
C SER A 490 -21.07 -38.67 32.56
N PRO A 491 -20.79 -37.36 32.38
CA PRO A 491 -21.32 -36.43 33.37
C PRO A 491 -21.80 -35.08 32.80
N THR A 492 -23.03 -34.74 33.21
CA THR A 492 -23.54 -33.46 33.74
C THR A 492 -23.05 -32.09 33.23
N SER A 493 -24.06 -31.32 32.83
CA SER A 493 -24.22 -29.86 32.74
C SER A 493 -23.61 -28.99 33.86
N PRO A 494 -23.52 -27.67 33.62
CA PRO A 494 -23.79 -26.68 34.66
C PRO A 494 -24.94 -25.74 34.29
N ARG A 495 -25.83 -25.51 35.26
CA ARG A 495 -26.53 -24.23 35.43
C ARG A 495 -26.01 -23.60 36.72
N LYS A 496 -25.44 -22.41 36.60
CA LYS A 496 -25.85 -21.20 37.33
C LYS A 496 -25.39 -20.00 36.52
#